data_AF-A0A2N2Y5N9-F1
#
_entry.id   AF-A0A2N2Y5N9-F1
#
_cell.length_a   1.000
_cell.length_b   1.000
_cell.length_c   1.000
_cell.angle_alpha   90.00
_cell.angle_beta   90.00
_cell.angle_gamma   90.00
#
_symmetry.space_group_name_H-M   'P 1'
#
loop_
_entity.id
_entity.type
_entity.pdbx_description
1 polymer ?
#
loop_
_entity_poly.entity_id
_entity_poly.type
_entity_poly.pdbx_seq_one_letter_code
_entity_poly.pdbx_strand_id
1 'polypeptide(L)'
;MALTNQIVLMTTKFKLLLIFFILGQSGFAQNRLPIIKANSVIVDIRDGDSFEKASWTISPELKPDLYETPNKYKSVTFYTDLDSISFLVKPNEHYDFIILLNNTDTAYTRIVYVMPPDFIDILKKADKYNLEDSREIPNFTYQTSNDSNLVLLRKTFNLDSIAGTGNEVSQILSLLHWMHNLIRHDGLNGNPETLNALSMINTCKKDNRSLNCRGLAMALNECYLSMGFKSRYVICLPKDSLGVDKDCHVINMVYSNSQKKWLWIDPTFDDYVMNEKGELLSLEEVRERIICEQPLILNPDANWNHKTSTVKEDFIYRYMAKNLYMFKCPIRSEFNTETKVQGKTIEYIQLLPLEYFNQLPFKSEIKNEKTGTTVITYKTNNSALFWKAP
;
A
#
# COMPACT_ATOMS: atom_id res chain seq x y z
N MET A 1 -57.51 -64.20 67.28
CA MET A 1 -58.85 -64.08 66.66
C MET A 1 -58.72 -63.02 65.58
N ALA A 2 -58.38 -63.32 64.33
CA ALA A 2 -58.98 -64.28 63.38
C ALA A 2 -60.46 -63.99 63.08
N LEU A 3 -60.70 -63.76 61.78
CA LEU A 3 -61.95 -63.88 60.99
C LEU A 3 -62.93 -62.69 61.06
N THR A 4 -62.93 -61.79 60.06
CA THR A 4 -63.58 -61.85 58.71
C THR A 4 -65.09 -61.64 58.72
N ASN A 5 -65.56 -60.62 57.99
CA ASN A 5 -66.49 -60.74 56.85
C ASN A 5 -66.62 -59.35 56.19
N GLN A 6 -66.08 -59.06 55.00
CA GLN A 6 -66.39 -59.50 53.61
C GLN A 6 -67.63 -58.81 52.99
N ILE A 7 -67.44 -58.45 51.71
CA ILE A 7 -68.41 -58.26 50.59
C ILE A 7 -68.77 -56.80 50.26
N VAL A 8 -68.78 -56.31 49.01
CA VAL A 8 -68.32 -56.69 47.64
C VAL A 8 -68.59 -55.42 46.79
N LEU A 9 -67.74 -55.03 45.85
CA LEU A 9 -68.11 -54.91 44.42
C LEU A 9 -66.90 -54.66 43.53
N MET A 10 -66.70 -55.61 42.62
CA MET A 10 -65.74 -55.65 41.52
C MET A 10 -66.16 -54.72 40.38
N THR A 11 -65.17 -54.23 39.63
CA THR A 11 -65.08 -54.12 38.17
C THR A 11 -63.77 -53.35 37.87
N THR A 12 -62.90 -53.59 36.90
CA THR A 12 -62.64 -54.67 35.93
C THR A 12 -61.19 -54.45 35.48
N LYS A 13 -60.47 -55.53 35.17
CA LYS A 13 -59.10 -55.58 34.62
C LYS A 13 -58.93 -54.74 33.34
N PHE A 14 -57.78 -54.11 33.14
CA PHE A 14 -56.93 -54.34 31.95
C PHE A 14 -55.52 -53.73 32.09
N LYS A 15 -54.50 -54.56 31.81
CA LYS A 15 -53.10 -54.16 31.62
C LYS A 15 -52.98 -53.37 30.32
N LEU A 16 -52.28 -52.24 30.31
CA LEU A 16 -51.50 -51.84 29.13
C LEU A 16 -50.30 -50.98 29.52
N LEU A 17 -49.14 -51.62 29.46
CA LEU A 17 -47.83 -50.99 29.41
C LEU A 17 -47.73 -50.32 28.03
N LEU A 18 -47.64 -48.99 27.98
CA LEU A 18 -47.35 -48.27 26.74
C LEU A 18 -46.13 -47.39 26.97
N ILE A 19 -44.96 -48.00 26.79
CA ILE A 19 -43.70 -47.33 26.53
C ILE A 19 -43.82 -46.72 25.13
N PHE A 20 -44.17 -45.45 25.05
CA PHE A 20 -44.01 -44.71 23.80
C PHE A 20 -42.54 -44.29 23.68
N PHE A 21 -41.85 -44.98 22.77
CA PHE A 21 -40.59 -44.58 22.17
C PHE A 21 -40.62 -43.08 21.83
N ILE A 22 -39.87 -42.27 22.59
CA ILE A 22 -39.37 -41.00 22.09
C ILE A 22 -38.23 -41.38 21.14
N LEU A 23 -38.60 -41.69 19.90
CA LEU A 23 -37.68 -41.69 18.78
C LEU A 23 -37.20 -40.24 18.64
N GLY A 24 -35.97 -40.00 19.08
CA GLY A 24 -35.23 -38.78 18.80
C GLY A 24 -35.18 -38.58 17.29
N GLN A 25 -36.04 -37.70 16.80
CA GLN A 25 -35.86 -37.08 15.50
C GLN A 25 -34.74 -36.06 15.64
N SER A 26 -33.51 -36.54 15.52
CA SER A 26 -32.37 -35.70 15.13
C SER A 26 -32.64 -35.25 13.71
N GLY A 27 -33.47 -34.21 13.55
CA GLY A 27 -33.56 -33.50 12.28
C GLY A 27 -32.18 -32.97 11.97
N PHE A 28 -31.52 -33.55 10.96
CA PHE A 28 -30.34 -32.95 10.37
C PHE A 28 -30.77 -31.57 9.85
N ALA A 29 -30.47 -30.52 10.60
CA ALA A 29 -30.46 -29.17 10.05
C ALA A 29 -29.37 -29.17 8.97
N GLN A 30 -29.77 -29.30 7.70
CA GLN A 30 -28.90 -28.89 6.61
C GLN A 30 -28.63 -27.41 6.82
N ASN A 31 -27.41 -27.05 7.23
CA ASN A 31 -26.95 -25.67 7.26
C ASN A 31 -27.02 -25.13 5.82
N ARG A 32 -28.14 -24.48 5.49
CA ARG A 32 -28.30 -23.79 4.21
C ARG A 32 -27.36 -22.59 4.23
N LEU A 33 -26.49 -22.51 3.23
CA LEU A 33 -25.65 -21.34 3.04
C LEU A 33 -26.54 -20.09 2.89
N PRO A 34 -26.17 -18.94 3.46
CA PRO A 34 -26.83 -17.68 3.17
C PRO A 34 -26.86 -17.41 1.66
N ILE A 35 -27.94 -16.81 1.16
CA ILE A 35 -28.10 -16.49 -0.25
C ILE A 35 -28.42 -15.00 -0.38
N ILE A 36 -27.69 -14.31 -1.24
CA ILE A 36 -28.01 -12.96 -1.71
C ILE A 36 -28.25 -12.98 -3.22
N LYS A 37 -29.09 -12.08 -3.74
CA LYS A 37 -29.41 -12.02 -5.16
C LYS A 37 -28.63 -10.92 -5.87
N ALA A 38 -28.42 -11.08 -7.18
CA ALA A 38 -27.86 -10.05 -8.04
C ALA A 38 -28.45 -10.17 -9.46
N ASN A 39 -28.62 -9.06 -10.18
CA ASN A 39 -28.75 -9.08 -11.63
C ASN A 39 -27.42 -8.71 -12.33
N SER A 40 -26.55 -7.98 -11.62
CA SER A 40 -25.22 -7.62 -12.10
C SER A 40 -24.18 -8.66 -11.69
N VAL A 41 -23.19 -8.90 -12.54
CA VAL A 41 -21.97 -9.66 -12.16
C VAL A 41 -20.99 -8.81 -11.33
N ILE A 42 -21.15 -7.49 -11.34
CA ILE A 42 -20.29 -6.55 -10.64
C ILE A 42 -20.86 -6.28 -9.24
N VAL A 43 -19.99 -6.31 -8.24
CA VAL A 43 -20.31 -6.15 -6.81
C VAL A 43 -19.42 -5.07 -6.19
N ASP A 44 -20.00 -4.26 -5.31
CA ASP A 44 -19.26 -3.33 -4.45
C ASP A 44 -18.87 -4.06 -3.16
N ILE A 45 -17.66 -3.82 -2.64
CA ILE A 45 -17.21 -4.45 -1.39
C ILE A 45 -16.79 -3.39 -0.39
N ARG A 46 -17.30 -3.54 0.85
CA ARG A 46 -16.69 -2.90 2.02
C ARG A 46 -15.86 -3.93 2.76
N ASP A 47 -14.55 -3.76 2.77
CA ASP A 47 -13.63 -4.59 3.53
C ASP A 47 -13.00 -3.77 4.66
N GLY A 48 -13.49 -4.00 5.88
CA GLY A 48 -13.19 -3.17 7.05
C GLY A 48 -13.64 -1.73 6.84
N ASP A 49 -12.69 -0.80 6.89
CA ASP A 49 -12.96 0.63 6.75
C ASP A 49 -12.86 1.09 5.28
N SER A 50 -12.39 0.23 4.36
CA SER A 50 -12.31 0.52 2.93
C SER A 50 -13.62 0.15 2.22
N PHE A 51 -14.14 1.07 1.39
CA PHE A 51 -15.29 0.79 0.51
C PHE A 51 -14.88 1.02 -0.93
N GLU A 52 -14.99 -0.03 -1.73
CA GLU A 52 -14.59 -0.06 -3.13
C GLU A 52 -15.80 -0.38 -4.01
N LYS A 53 -16.05 0.47 -5.00
CA LYS A 53 -17.11 0.27 -5.98
C LYS A 53 -16.62 -0.58 -7.14
N ALA A 54 -17.47 -1.47 -7.63
CA ALA A 54 -17.18 -2.37 -8.74
C ALA A 54 -15.86 -3.15 -8.57
N SER A 55 -15.53 -3.54 -7.34
CA SER A 55 -14.25 -4.15 -6.98
C SER A 55 -14.23 -5.67 -7.12
N TRP A 56 -15.40 -6.29 -7.32
CA TRP A 56 -15.52 -7.73 -7.49
C TRP A 56 -16.40 -8.08 -8.68
N THR A 57 -16.00 -9.12 -9.40
CA THR A 57 -16.79 -9.73 -10.46
C THR A 57 -17.14 -11.14 -10.02
N ILE A 58 -18.44 -11.43 -9.91
CA ILE A 58 -18.98 -12.74 -9.55
C ILE A 58 -18.57 -13.75 -10.62
N SER A 59 -17.96 -14.85 -10.18
CA SER A 59 -17.48 -15.93 -11.07
C SER A 59 -18.13 -17.28 -10.72
N PRO A 60 -19.33 -17.60 -11.25
CA PRO A 60 -20.03 -18.86 -10.99
C PRO A 60 -19.24 -20.13 -11.36
N GLU A 61 -18.29 -20.00 -12.29
CA GLU A 61 -17.37 -21.05 -12.70
C GLU A 61 -16.33 -21.42 -11.63
N LEU A 62 -16.02 -20.51 -10.71
CA LEU A 62 -15.09 -20.74 -9.60
C LEU A 62 -15.81 -21.37 -8.40
N LYS A 63 -15.23 -22.44 -7.84
CA LYS A 63 -15.83 -23.21 -6.74
C LYS A 63 -14.78 -23.53 -5.66
N PRO A 64 -14.56 -22.66 -4.66
CA PRO A 64 -15.25 -21.37 -4.46
C PRO A 64 -14.72 -20.24 -5.34
N ASP A 65 -15.59 -19.26 -5.61
CA ASP A 65 -15.25 -17.88 -5.95
C ASP A 65 -14.64 -17.22 -4.70
N LEU A 66 -13.31 -17.17 -4.62
CA LEU A 66 -12.56 -16.94 -3.39
C LEU A 66 -12.21 -15.45 -3.21
N TYR A 67 -12.77 -14.83 -2.19
CA TYR A 67 -12.38 -13.49 -1.74
C TYR A 67 -11.42 -13.58 -0.55
N GLU A 68 -10.21 -13.06 -0.73
CA GLU A 68 -9.18 -13.00 0.30
C GLU A 68 -9.13 -11.61 0.93
N THR A 69 -9.17 -11.54 2.26
CA THR A 69 -9.04 -10.27 3.00
C THR A 69 -7.87 -10.32 3.99
N PRO A 70 -7.07 -9.24 4.10
CA PRO A 70 -6.07 -9.09 5.16
C PRO A 70 -6.66 -8.50 6.45
N ASN A 71 -7.92 -8.07 6.47
CA ASN A 71 -8.50 -7.29 7.57
C ASN A 71 -9.02 -8.20 8.69
N LYS A 72 -8.16 -8.43 9.67
CA LYS A 72 -8.45 -9.23 10.87
C LYS A 72 -9.50 -8.55 11.77
N TYR A 73 -10.51 -9.30 12.21
CA TYR A 73 -11.58 -8.83 13.13
C TYR A 73 -12.36 -7.63 12.61
N LYS A 74 -12.48 -7.53 11.29
CA LYS A 74 -13.24 -6.49 10.60
C LYS A 74 -14.32 -7.14 9.74
N SER A 75 -15.38 -6.39 9.47
CA SER A 75 -16.46 -6.90 8.63
C SER A 75 -16.11 -6.78 7.15
N VAL A 76 -16.34 -7.85 6.40
CA VAL A 76 -16.40 -7.82 4.94
C VAL A 76 -17.86 -7.84 4.52
N THR A 77 -18.28 -6.85 3.73
CA THR A 77 -19.66 -6.69 3.26
C THR A 77 -19.69 -6.65 1.74
N PHE A 78 -20.42 -7.59 1.14
CA PHE A 78 -20.71 -7.62 -0.29
C PHE A 78 -22.03 -6.88 -0.54
N TYR A 79 -22.04 -5.96 -1.48
CA TYR A 79 -23.23 -5.24 -1.93
C TYR A 79 -23.48 -5.53 -3.40
N THR A 80 -24.56 -6.25 -3.70
CA THR A 80 -25.03 -6.44 -5.06
C THR A 80 -25.99 -5.31 -5.44
N ASP A 81 -26.51 -5.34 -6.66
CA ASP A 81 -27.58 -4.44 -7.08
C ASP A 81 -28.93 -4.69 -6.38
N LEU A 82 -29.07 -5.81 -5.65
CA LEU A 82 -30.33 -6.21 -5.01
C LEU A 82 -30.25 -6.39 -3.49
N ASP A 83 -29.12 -6.87 -2.97
CA ASP A 83 -28.97 -7.36 -1.60
C ASP A 83 -27.58 -7.01 -1.02
N SER A 84 -27.38 -7.33 0.26
CA SER A 84 -26.05 -7.31 0.86
C SER A 84 -25.89 -8.39 1.92
N ILE A 85 -24.65 -8.80 2.16
CA ILE A 85 -24.29 -9.72 3.24
C ILE A 85 -22.98 -9.30 3.89
N SER A 86 -22.88 -9.48 5.21
CA SER A 86 -21.72 -9.06 6.00
C SER A 86 -21.25 -10.18 6.92
N PHE A 87 -19.94 -10.35 7.00
CA PHE A 87 -19.30 -11.31 7.90
C PHE A 87 -18.18 -10.62 8.69
N LEU A 88 -18.18 -10.79 10.02
CA LEU A 88 -17.04 -10.41 10.86
C LEU A 88 -15.92 -11.44 10.68
N VAL A 89 -14.87 -11.08 9.94
CA VAL A 89 -13.82 -12.01 9.55
C VAL A 89 -12.82 -12.25 10.68
N LYS A 90 -12.59 -13.52 11.00
CA LYS A 90 -11.61 -13.98 11.99
C LYS A 90 -10.55 -14.88 11.34
N PRO A 91 -9.33 -14.92 11.89
CA PRO A 91 -8.31 -15.87 11.43
C PRO A 91 -8.78 -17.32 11.55
N ASN A 92 -8.35 -18.16 10.60
CA ASN A 92 -8.62 -19.60 10.55
C ASN A 92 -10.11 -19.97 10.42
N GLU A 93 -10.98 -19.01 10.16
CA GLU A 93 -12.39 -19.22 9.79
C GLU A 93 -12.57 -18.96 8.28
N HIS A 94 -13.61 -19.54 7.71
CA HIS A 94 -14.08 -19.25 6.35
C HIS A 94 -15.58 -18.98 6.37
N TYR A 95 -16.03 -18.10 5.48
CA TYR A 95 -17.42 -17.67 5.40
C TYR A 95 -17.96 -17.97 4.01
N ASP A 96 -18.87 -18.93 3.94
CA ASP A 96 -19.44 -19.44 2.71
C ASP A 96 -20.85 -18.89 2.51
N PHE A 97 -21.14 -18.44 1.30
CA PHE A 97 -22.47 -18.00 0.89
C PHE A 97 -22.67 -18.18 -0.61
N ILE A 98 -23.91 -18.05 -1.06
CA ILE A 98 -24.28 -18.14 -2.47
C ILE A 98 -24.71 -16.76 -2.97
N ILE A 99 -24.20 -16.38 -4.13
CA ILE A 99 -24.76 -15.27 -4.91
C ILE A 99 -25.60 -15.87 -6.04
N LEU A 100 -26.92 -15.66 -5.98
CA LEU A 100 -27.86 -16.06 -7.02
C LEU A 100 -27.95 -14.97 -8.09
N LEU A 101 -27.33 -15.24 -9.24
CA LEU A 101 -27.24 -14.33 -10.37
C LEU A 101 -28.39 -14.54 -11.35
N ASN A 102 -29.12 -13.47 -11.67
CA ASN A 102 -30.25 -13.44 -12.61
C ASN A 102 -31.34 -14.48 -12.33
N ASN A 103 -31.46 -14.96 -11.09
CA ASN A 103 -32.32 -16.09 -10.69
C ASN A 103 -32.06 -17.40 -11.46
N THR A 104 -30.94 -17.52 -12.17
CA THR A 104 -30.64 -18.68 -13.04
C THR A 104 -29.31 -19.35 -12.69
N ASP A 105 -28.31 -18.58 -12.27
CA ASP A 105 -26.96 -19.09 -11.98
C ASP A 105 -26.55 -18.82 -10.54
N THR A 106 -25.59 -19.58 -10.02
CA THR A 106 -25.16 -19.47 -8.63
C THR A 106 -23.64 -19.49 -8.52
N ALA A 107 -23.07 -18.47 -7.89
CA ALA A 107 -21.68 -18.50 -7.47
C ALA A 107 -21.57 -18.99 -6.02
N TYR A 108 -20.73 -19.99 -5.80
CA TYR A 108 -20.34 -20.42 -4.46
C TYR A 108 -19.17 -19.56 -4.00
N THR A 109 -19.45 -18.57 -3.17
CA THR A 109 -18.47 -17.57 -2.77
C THR A 109 -17.95 -17.87 -1.38
N ARG A 110 -16.63 -17.74 -1.19
CA ARG A 110 -15.96 -17.94 0.10
C ARG A 110 -15.12 -16.72 0.44
N ILE A 111 -15.30 -16.19 1.64
CA ILE A 111 -14.39 -15.21 2.23
C ILE A 111 -13.42 -15.95 3.15
N VAL A 112 -12.12 -15.69 2.98
CA VAL A 112 -11.08 -16.16 3.90
C VAL A 112 -10.22 -15.00 4.37
N TYR A 113 -9.84 -15.05 5.64
CA TYR A 113 -8.72 -14.26 6.11
C TYR A 113 -7.43 -14.85 5.53
N VAL A 114 -6.69 -14.04 4.79
CA VAL A 114 -5.30 -14.33 4.48
C VAL A 114 -4.44 -13.47 5.38
N MET A 115 -3.60 -14.12 6.17
CA MET A 115 -2.56 -13.40 6.88
C MET A 115 -1.68 -12.73 5.82
N PRO A 116 -1.65 -11.39 5.73
CA PRO A 116 -0.67 -10.75 4.87
C PRO A 116 0.71 -11.27 5.28
N PRO A 117 1.64 -11.46 4.33
CA PRO A 117 3.01 -11.83 4.69
C PRO A 117 3.46 -10.91 5.81
N ASP A 118 4.09 -11.45 6.85
CA ASP A 118 4.65 -10.61 7.89
C ASP A 118 5.81 -9.83 7.24
N PHE A 119 5.48 -8.66 6.69
CA PHE A 119 6.41 -7.83 5.96
C PHE A 119 7.52 -7.34 6.87
N ILE A 120 7.25 -7.21 8.17
CA ILE A 120 8.26 -6.90 9.17
C ILE A 120 9.23 -8.08 9.28
N ASP A 121 8.76 -9.31 9.39
CA ASP A 121 9.65 -10.49 9.42
C ASP A 121 10.45 -10.67 8.12
N ILE A 122 9.84 -10.39 6.97
CA ILE A 122 10.53 -10.37 5.68
C ILE A 122 11.62 -9.30 5.67
N LEU A 123 11.31 -8.10 6.16
CA LEU A 123 12.23 -6.98 6.22
C LEU A 123 13.37 -7.23 7.22
N LYS A 124 13.08 -7.83 8.39
CA LYS A 124 14.07 -8.26 9.40
C LYS A 124 15.06 -9.28 8.84
N LYS A 125 14.62 -10.22 8.01
CA LYS A 125 15.52 -11.17 7.32
C LYS A 125 16.43 -10.49 6.30
N ALA A 126 16.07 -9.30 5.85
CA ALA A 126 16.82 -8.51 4.89
C ALA A 126 17.62 -7.36 5.55
N ASP A 127 17.89 -7.44 6.85
CA ASP A 127 18.64 -6.44 7.62
C ASP A 127 20.04 -6.13 7.05
N LYS A 128 20.70 -7.13 6.46
CA LYS A 128 22.10 -7.02 6.03
C LYS A 128 22.31 -6.42 4.64
N TYR A 129 23.19 -5.42 4.63
CA TYR A 129 23.89 -4.88 3.47
C TYR A 129 25.38 -5.29 3.51
N ASN A 130 26.13 -5.04 2.43
CA ASN A 130 27.57 -5.24 2.38
C ASN A 130 28.28 -3.89 2.22
N LEU A 131 28.81 -3.34 3.31
CA LEU A 131 29.54 -2.06 3.31
C LEU A 131 30.91 -2.14 2.62
N GLU A 132 31.45 -3.35 2.48
CA GLU A 132 32.71 -3.62 1.76
C GLU A 132 32.48 -3.83 0.26
N ASP A 133 31.24 -3.77 -0.22
CA ASP A 133 30.94 -3.85 -1.65
C ASP A 133 31.54 -2.63 -2.36
N SER A 134 32.60 -2.91 -3.14
CA SER A 134 33.39 -1.93 -3.88
C SER A 134 33.02 -1.88 -5.37
N ARG A 135 31.85 -2.40 -5.77
CA ARG A 135 31.37 -2.27 -7.16
C ARG A 135 31.27 -0.80 -7.53
N GLU A 136 31.84 -0.47 -8.69
CA GLU A 136 31.83 0.89 -9.19
C GLU A 136 30.40 1.28 -9.60
N ILE A 137 29.89 2.34 -8.96
CA ILE A 137 28.63 2.98 -9.32
C ILE A 137 28.88 4.46 -9.59
N PRO A 138 28.15 5.09 -10.53
CA PRO A 138 28.30 6.52 -10.77
C PRO A 138 27.95 7.35 -9.53
N ASN A 139 28.60 8.49 -9.36
CA ASN A 139 28.29 9.42 -8.27
C ASN A 139 26.92 10.08 -8.49
N PHE A 140 26.18 10.27 -7.41
CA PHE A 140 24.94 11.06 -7.46
C PHE A 140 25.24 12.53 -7.80
N THR A 141 24.38 13.13 -8.60
CA THR A 141 24.46 14.56 -8.93
C THR A 141 23.10 15.24 -8.74
N TYR A 142 23.16 16.54 -8.47
CA TYR A 142 21.98 17.36 -8.18
C TYR A 142 22.08 18.64 -9.00
N GLN A 143 21.09 18.86 -9.85
CA GLN A 143 21.06 20.05 -10.68
C GLN A 143 21.04 21.32 -9.82
N THR A 144 21.77 22.34 -10.26
CA THR A 144 21.84 23.63 -9.55
C THR A 144 20.53 24.40 -9.68
N SER A 145 20.10 25.07 -8.62
CA SER A 145 18.91 25.95 -8.61
C SER A 145 19.01 27.13 -9.59
N ASN A 146 20.19 27.36 -10.18
CA ASN A 146 20.41 28.38 -11.21
C ASN A 146 20.10 27.88 -12.63
N ASP A 147 19.78 26.60 -12.82
CA ASP A 147 19.30 26.09 -14.11
C ASP A 147 18.05 26.86 -14.56
N SER A 148 17.97 27.19 -15.85
CA SER A 148 16.89 28.04 -16.37
C SER A 148 15.50 27.43 -16.18
N ASN A 149 15.36 26.10 -16.27
CA ASN A 149 14.07 25.43 -16.06
C ASN A 149 13.68 25.42 -14.59
N LEU A 150 14.64 25.22 -13.69
CA LEU A 150 14.40 25.28 -12.25
C LEU A 150 14.08 26.71 -11.79
N VAL A 151 14.78 27.72 -12.31
CA VAL A 151 14.45 29.14 -12.06
C VAL A 151 13.06 29.47 -12.57
N LEU A 152 12.69 28.99 -13.76
CA LEU A 152 11.35 29.16 -14.32
C LEU A 152 10.31 28.50 -13.40
N LEU A 153 10.50 27.24 -13.02
CA LEU A 153 9.62 26.49 -12.11
C LEU A 153 9.37 27.27 -10.80
N ARG A 154 10.45 27.70 -10.13
CA ARG A 154 10.39 28.46 -8.88
C ARG A 154 9.56 29.74 -9.05
N LYS A 155 9.81 30.51 -10.11
CA LYS A 155 9.09 31.76 -10.39
C LYS A 155 7.62 31.50 -10.75
N THR A 156 7.35 30.50 -11.60
CA THR A 156 5.99 30.19 -12.07
C THR A 156 5.06 29.84 -10.93
N PHE A 157 5.53 29.09 -9.93
CA PHE A 157 4.71 28.69 -8.79
C PHE A 157 4.94 29.53 -7.54
N ASN A 158 5.79 30.55 -7.59
CA ASN A 158 6.13 31.40 -6.44
C ASN A 158 6.61 30.58 -5.23
N LEU A 159 7.50 29.61 -5.47
CA LEU A 159 7.93 28.64 -4.45
C LEU A 159 8.63 29.29 -3.26
N ASP A 160 9.29 30.44 -3.44
CA ASP A 160 9.88 31.21 -2.35
C ASP A 160 8.81 31.63 -1.31
N SER A 161 7.63 32.05 -1.79
CA SER A 161 6.52 32.42 -0.91
C SER A 161 5.87 31.22 -0.25
N ILE A 162 5.84 30.07 -0.92
CA ILE A 162 5.27 28.83 -0.39
C ILE A 162 6.16 28.25 0.69
N ALA A 163 7.47 28.20 0.45
CA ALA A 163 8.46 27.76 1.43
C ALA A 163 8.49 28.70 2.64
N GLY A 164 8.25 29.99 2.41
CA GLY A 164 8.22 31.01 3.45
C GLY A 164 9.62 31.34 3.99
N THR A 165 9.67 32.04 5.12
CA THR A 165 10.90 32.56 5.72
C THR A 165 11.35 31.78 6.97
N GLY A 166 10.73 30.64 7.24
CA GLY A 166 11.08 29.76 8.36
C GLY A 166 12.46 29.13 8.20
N ASN A 167 12.83 28.27 9.16
CA ASN A 167 14.08 27.50 9.07
C ASN A 167 14.04 26.50 7.90
N GLU A 168 15.19 25.93 7.56
CA GLU A 168 15.37 24.99 6.44
C GLU A 168 14.32 23.86 6.45
N VAL A 169 14.08 23.25 7.61
CA VAL A 169 13.14 22.14 7.76
C VAL A 169 11.71 22.61 7.54
N SER A 170 11.32 23.77 8.11
CA SER A 170 10.01 24.36 7.90
C SER A 170 9.75 24.68 6.43
N GLN A 171 10.77 25.15 5.70
CA GLN A 171 10.67 25.39 4.25
C GLN A 171 10.46 24.09 3.47
N ILE A 172 11.18 23.03 3.82
CA ILE A 172 11.01 21.69 3.23
C ILE A 172 9.57 21.20 3.44
N LEU A 173 9.09 21.21 4.70
CA LEU A 173 7.74 20.74 5.02
C LEU A 173 6.65 21.62 4.39
N SER A 174 6.86 22.93 4.27
CA SER A 174 5.89 23.81 3.60
C SER A 174 5.69 23.46 2.12
N LEU A 175 6.76 23.06 1.42
CA LEU A 175 6.69 22.59 0.03
C LEU A 175 6.02 21.22 -0.07
N LEU A 176 6.27 20.32 0.89
CA LEU A 176 5.56 19.03 1.02
C LEU A 176 4.05 19.26 1.11
N HIS A 177 3.61 20.03 2.13
CA HIS A 177 2.20 20.35 2.37
C HIS A 177 1.57 21.01 1.14
N TRP A 178 2.28 21.94 0.51
CA TRP A 178 1.79 22.59 -0.70
C TRP A 178 1.58 21.62 -1.85
N MET A 179 2.52 20.73 -2.14
CA MET A 179 2.37 19.77 -3.24
C MET A 179 1.20 18.82 -3.01
N HIS A 180 1.10 18.27 -1.79
CA HIS A 180 0.01 17.38 -1.39
C HIS A 180 -1.36 18.05 -1.58
N ASN A 181 -1.47 19.31 -1.16
CA ASN A 181 -2.71 20.08 -1.26
C ASN A 181 -3.02 20.54 -2.70
N LEU A 182 -1.98 20.75 -3.51
CA LEU A 182 -2.13 21.25 -4.87
C LEU A 182 -2.66 20.18 -5.83
N ILE A 183 -2.11 18.97 -5.74
CA ILE A 183 -2.37 17.88 -6.69
C ILE A 183 -2.83 16.64 -5.97
N ARG A 184 -4.05 16.20 -6.29
CA ARG A 184 -4.63 14.96 -5.74
C ARG A 184 -3.81 13.74 -6.18
N HIS A 185 -3.54 12.84 -5.24
CA HIS A 185 -3.01 11.52 -5.54
C HIS A 185 -4.07 10.61 -6.18
N ASP A 186 -3.68 9.85 -7.20
CA ASP A 186 -4.45 8.75 -7.78
C ASP A 186 -3.53 7.67 -8.33
N GLY A 187 -3.53 6.50 -7.67
CA GLY A 187 -2.69 5.37 -8.06
C GLY A 187 -3.25 4.55 -9.22
N LEU A 188 -4.53 4.74 -9.59
CA LEU A 188 -5.19 3.97 -10.65
C LEU A 188 -4.91 4.55 -12.05
N ASN A 189 -4.57 5.84 -12.12
CA ASN A 189 -4.33 6.55 -13.35
C ASN A 189 -2.84 6.87 -13.58
N GLY A 190 -2.43 6.85 -14.85
CA GLY A 190 -1.07 7.21 -15.25
C GLY A 190 -0.80 8.71 -15.22
N ASN A 191 0.48 9.06 -15.03
CA ASN A 191 0.96 10.44 -15.13
C ASN A 191 0.90 10.96 -16.58
N PRO A 192 0.95 12.29 -16.78
CA PRO A 192 1.15 12.89 -18.11
C PRO A 192 2.40 12.38 -18.83
N GLU A 193 2.44 12.51 -20.16
CA GLU A 193 3.57 12.04 -20.97
C GLU A 193 4.88 12.78 -20.63
N THR A 194 4.78 14.09 -20.40
CA THR A 194 5.90 14.91 -19.97
C THR A 194 5.98 14.93 -18.43
N LEU A 195 7.05 14.37 -17.91
CA LEU A 195 7.29 14.09 -16.48
C LEU A 195 8.23 15.14 -15.86
N ASN A 196 7.93 16.42 -16.05
CA ASN A 196 8.52 17.52 -15.26
C ASN A 196 7.44 18.28 -14.50
N ALA A 197 7.81 18.93 -13.40
CA ALA A 197 6.90 19.60 -12.48
C ALA A 197 6.06 20.68 -13.18
N LEU A 198 6.69 21.51 -14.04
CA LEU A 198 5.98 22.55 -14.81
C LEU A 198 4.83 21.95 -15.63
N SER A 199 5.12 20.92 -16.42
CA SER A 199 4.14 20.30 -17.31
C SER A 199 3.08 19.52 -16.53
N MET A 200 3.49 18.71 -15.55
CA MET A 200 2.58 17.88 -14.78
C MET A 200 1.60 18.73 -13.97
N ILE A 201 2.08 19.74 -13.24
CA ILE A 201 1.22 20.62 -12.43
C ILE A 201 0.24 21.40 -13.33
N ASN A 202 0.72 21.95 -14.46
CA ASN A 202 -0.15 22.69 -15.38
C ASN A 202 -1.21 21.79 -16.03
N THR A 203 -0.84 20.56 -16.41
CA THR A 203 -1.78 19.58 -16.97
C THR A 203 -2.84 19.21 -15.94
N CYS A 204 -2.45 18.96 -14.69
CA CYS A 204 -3.39 18.63 -13.62
C CYS A 204 -4.36 19.78 -13.33
N LYS A 205 -3.86 21.03 -13.28
CA LYS A 205 -4.71 22.22 -13.11
C LYS A 205 -5.68 22.45 -14.27
N LYS A 206 -5.22 22.24 -15.50
CA LYS A 206 -6.02 22.47 -16.71
C LYS A 206 -7.11 21.41 -16.88
N ASP A 207 -6.74 20.14 -16.71
CA ASP A 207 -7.58 19.01 -17.08
C ASP A 207 -8.25 18.36 -15.85
N ASN A 208 -8.11 18.95 -14.66
CA ASN A 208 -8.56 18.40 -13.37
C ASN A 208 -8.08 16.95 -13.15
N ARG A 209 -6.81 16.69 -13.53
CA ARG A 209 -6.15 15.38 -13.42
C ARG A 209 -5.38 15.25 -12.12
N SER A 210 -5.12 14.00 -11.76
CA SER A 210 -4.31 13.57 -10.61
C SER A 210 -2.98 12.97 -11.05
N LEU A 211 -2.07 12.79 -10.09
CA LEU A 211 -0.80 12.10 -10.28
C LEU A 211 -0.73 10.89 -9.34
N ASN A 212 0.00 9.85 -9.75
CA ASN A 212 0.36 8.76 -8.82
C ASN A 212 1.55 9.17 -7.93
N CYS A 213 1.91 8.33 -6.96
CA CYS A 213 3.01 8.57 -6.01
C CYS A 213 4.31 9.01 -6.71
N ARG A 214 4.66 8.36 -7.83
CA ARG A 214 5.85 8.69 -8.62
C ARG A 214 5.76 10.08 -9.25
N GLY A 215 4.60 10.45 -9.78
CA GLY A 215 4.37 11.78 -10.36
C GLY A 215 4.49 12.89 -9.34
N LEU A 216 3.87 12.71 -8.16
CA LEU A 216 3.97 13.64 -7.04
C LEU A 216 5.41 13.79 -6.55
N ALA A 217 6.11 12.68 -6.31
CA ALA A 217 7.49 12.69 -5.85
C ALA A 217 8.45 13.34 -6.86
N MET A 218 8.26 13.11 -8.17
CA MET A 218 9.02 13.79 -9.22
C MET A 218 8.75 15.30 -9.24
N ALA A 219 7.47 15.70 -9.18
CA ALA A 219 7.10 17.12 -9.19
C ALA A 219 7.69 17.87 -7.97
N LEU A 220 7.57 17.27 -6.78
CA LEU A 220 8.11 17.83 -5.54
C LEU A 220 9.64 17.84 -5.55
N ASN A 221 10.29 16.81 -6.11
CA ASN A 221 11.74 16.75 -6.24
C ASN A 221 12.29 17.95 -7.02
N GLU A 222 11.69 18.29 -8.16
CA GLU A 222 12.13 19.44 -8.95
C GLU A 222 11.87 20.77 -8.23
N CYS A 223 10.78 20.87 -7.44
CA CYS A 223 10.53 22.02 -6.59
C CYS A 223 11.66 22.17 -5.55
N TYR A 224 12.09 21.09 -4.89
CA TYR A 224 13.22 21.12 -3.97
C TYR A 224 14.53 21.56 -4.65
N LEU A 225 14.86 21.00 -5.81
CA LEU A 225 16.05 21.39 -6.57
C LEU A 225 16.01 22.88 -6.95
N SER A 226 14.85 23.40 -7.33
CA SER A 226 14.68 24.82 -7.66
C SER A 226 14.87 25.77 -6.48
N MET A 227 14.63 25.28 -5.27
CA MET A 227 14.89 26.00 -4.03
C MET A 227 16.32 25.81 -3.51
N GLY A 228 17.13 24.99 -4.18
CA GLY A 228 18.52 24.72 -3.81
C GLY A 228 18.70 23.55 -2.85
N PHE A 229 17.62 22.87 -2.45
CA PHE A 229 17.70 21.67 -1.62
C PHE A 229 18.21 20.49 -2.44
N LYS A 230 19.12 19.71 -1.85
CA LYS A 230 19.57 18.44 -2.43
C LYS A 230 18.50 17.39 -2.14
N SER A 231 17.83 16.92 -3.19
CA SER A 231 16.72 15.97 -3.11
C SER A 231 16.85 14.89 -4.17
N ARG A 232 16.36 13.68 -3.88
CA ARG A 232 16.08 12.61 -4.85
C ARG A 232 14.72 12.03 -4.52
N TYR A 233 13.96 11.63 -5.53
CA TYR A 233 12.85 10.70 -5.30
C TYR A 233 13.39 9.27 -5.26
N VAL A 234 12.82 8.44 -4.38
CA VAL A 234 13.23 7.05 -4.15
C VAL A 234 12.02 6.16 -4.34
N ILE A 235 12.19 5.19 -5.22
CA ILE A 235 11.27 4.09 -5.44
C ILE A 235 11.58 3.04 -4.37
N CYS A 236 10.65 2.89 -3.44
CA CYS A 236 10.62 1.89 -2.39
C CYS A 236 9.94 0.64 -2.95
N LEU A 237 10.69 -0.46 -3.04
CA LEU A 237 10.32 -1.67 -3.75
C LEU A 237 10.13 -2.85 -2.80
N PRO A 238 9.10 -3.69 -3.03
CA PRO A 238 8.85 -4.88 -2.23
C PRO A 238 9.80 -6.03 -2.57
N LYS A 239 9.79 -7.10 -1.75
CA LYS A 239 10.39 -8.40 -2.10
C LYS A 239 9.52 -9.09 -3.17
N ASP A 240 9.65 -8.67 -4.42
CA ASP A 240 8.90 -9.27 -5.54
C ASP A 240 9.64 -10.48 -6.12
N SER A 241 9.52 -11.63 -5.46
CA SER A 241 10.17 -12.86 -5.93
C SER A 241 9.57 -13.45 -7.21
N LEU A 242 8.35 -13.10 -7.55
CA LEU A 242 7.60 -13.70 -8.66
C LEU A 242 7.44 -12.74 -9.86
N GLY A 243 7.82 -11.47 -9.73
CA GLY A 243 7.64 -10.48 -10.80
C GLY A 243 6.20 -10.00 -10.93
N VAL A 244 5.37 -10.18 -9.90
CA VAL A 244 3.91 -9.98 -9.95
C VAL A 244 3.45 -8.86 -9.02
N ASP A 245 4.25 -8.48 -8.00
CA ASP A 245 3.94 -7.31 -7.19
C ASP A 245 4.31 -6.05 -7.96
N LYS A 246 3.30 -5.47 -8.61
CA LYS A 246 3.42 -4.24 -9.38
C LYS A 246 3.31 -3.00 -8.49
N ASP A 247 2.99 -3.17 -7.22
CA ASP A 247 2.82 -2.06 -6.29
C ASP A 247 4.16 -1.71 -5.64
N CYS A 248 4.43 -0.42 -5.59
CA CYS A 248 5.61 0.17 -5.00
C CYS A 248 5.25 1.58 -4.54
N HIS A 249 6.06 2.15 -3.67
CA HIS A 249 5.84 3.53 -3.22
C HIS A 249 6.99 4.43 -3.62
N VAL A 250 6.70 5.68 -3.98
CA VAL A 250 7.72 6.65 -4.37
C VAL A 250 7.60 7.90 -3.53
N ILE A 251 8.67 8.22 -2.81
CA ILE A 251 8.74 9.38 -1.92
C ILE A 251 10.00 10.20 -2.19
N ASN A 252 10.15 11.34 -1.55
CA ASN A 252 11.37 12.14 -1.59
C ASN A 252 12.27 11.85 -0.40
N MET A 253 13.59 11.84 -0.66
CA MET A 253 14.60 12.10 0.35
C MET A 253 15.17 13.49 0.15
N VAL A 254 15.19 14.30 1.19
CA VAL A 254 15.72 15.67 1.13
C VAL A 254 16.83 15.81 2.16
N TYR A 255 18.02 16.25 1.74
CA TYR A 255 19.13 16.45 2.66
C TYR A 255 18.96 17.77 3.40
N SER A 256 18.83 17.70 4.71
CA SER A 256 18.86 18.87 5.58
C SER A 256 20.30 19.18 5.97
N ASN A 257 20.79 20.36 5.60
CA ASN A 257 22.12 20.83 6.01
C ASN A 257 22.15 21.17 7.49
N SER A 258 21.04 21.69 8.03
CA SER A 258 20.92 22.02 9.45
C SER A 258 20.97 20.78 10.34
N GLN A 259 20.36 19.67 9.92
CA GLN A 259 20.40 18.39 10.65
C GLN A 259 21.54 17.46 10.19
N LYS A 260 22.23 17.79 9.09
CA LYS A 260 23.28 16.98 8.45
C LYS A 260 22.83 15.54 8.13
N LYS A 261 21.58 15.39 7.66
CA LYS A 261 21.01 14.08 7.34
C LYS A 261 19.90 14.16 6.29
N TRP A 262 19.56 13.01 5.73
CA TRP A 262 18.40 12.84 4.86
C TRP A 262 17.10 12.83 5.66
N LEU A 263 16.03 13.34 5.05
CA LEU A 263 14.68 13.35 5.62
C LEU A 263 13.73 12.56 4.72
N TRP A 264 12.86 11.75 5.32
CA TRP A 264 11.69 11.13 4.68
C TRP A 264 10.63 12.21 4.42
N ILE A 265 10.19 12.33 3.18
CA ILE A 265 9.20 13.32 2.74
C ILE A 265 8.26 12.68 1.72
N ASP A 266 6.99 12.51 2.05
CA ASP A 266 6.01 11.84 1.17
C ASP A 266 4.85 12.76 0.77
N PRO A 267 4.83 13.27 -0.48
CA PRO A 267 3.72 14.10 -0.95
C PRO A 267 2.41 13.34 -1.14
N THR A 268 2.42 12.01 -1.17
CA THR A 268 1.21 11.20 -1.35
C THR A 268 0.29 11.29 -0.14
N PHE A 269 0.87 11.18 1.06
CA PHE A 269 0.15 11.14 2.31
C PHE A 269 0.40 12.36 3.21
N ASP A 270 1.06 13.39 2.68
CA ASP A 270 1.49 14.56 3.44
C ASP A 270 2.32 14.20 4.68
N ASP A 271 3.22 13.22 4.51
CA ASP A 271 3.83 12.57 5.66
C ASP A 271 5.35 12.71 5.77
N TYR A 272 5.76 12.62 7.03
CA TYR A 272 7.12 12.50 7.49
C TYR A 272 7.13 11.72 8.79
N VAL A 273 8.23 11.02 9.04
CA VAL A 273 8.36 10.14 10.20
C VAL A 273 9.35 10.72 11.19
N MET A 274 9.04 10.59 12.48
CA MET A 274 9.84 11.08 13.59
C MET A 274 10.17 9.98 14.57
N ASN A 275 11.22 10.19 15.36
CA ASN A 275 11.45 9.44 16.59
C ASN A 275 10.70 10.03 17.78
N GLU A 276 10.84 9.39 18.93
CA GLU A 276 10.25 9.78 20.21
C GLU A 276 10.69 11.15 20.74
N LYS A 277 11.75 11.75 20.18
CA LYS A 277 12.23 13.09 20.51
C LYS A 277 11.68 14.17 19.57
N GLY A 278 10.88 13.79 18.58
CA GLY A 278 10.38 14.68 17.53
C GLY A 278 11.42 14.99 16.45
N GLU A 279 12.52 14.23 16.37
CA GLU A 279 13.50 14.40 15.30
C GLU A 279 13.00 13.67 14.05
N LEU A 280 12.98 14.37 12.91
CA LEU A 280 12.63 13.80 11.60
C LEU A 280 13.60 12.67 11.25
N LEU A 281 13.13 11.64 10.54
CA LEU A 281 13.91 10.47 10.19
C LEU A 281 14.09 10.33 8.68
N SER A 282 15.19 9.72 8.27
CA SER A 282 15.46 9.26 6.90
C SER A 282 14.77 7.92 6.60
N LEU A 283 14.73 7.54 5.32
CA LEU A 283 14.34 6.21 4.87
C LEU A 283 15.16 5.09 5.54
N GLU A 284 16.47 5.30 5.69
CA GLU A 284 17.38 4.34 6.33
C GLU A 284 17.03 4.16 7.82
N GLU A 285 16.87 5.28 8.55
CA GLU A 285 16.51 5.25 9.97
C GLU A 285 15.13 4.63 10.20
N VAL A 286 14.13 4.95 9.36
CA VAL A 286 12.78 4.36 9.49
C VAL A 286 12.84 2.85 9.27
N ARG A 287 13.53 2.40 8.22
CA ARG A 287 13.71 0.97 7.93
C ARG A 287 14.39 0.25 9.10
N GLU A 288 15.50 0.79 9.60
CA GLU A 288 16.24 0.20 10.72
C GLU A 288 15.37 0.12 11.98
N ARG A 289 14.60 1.17 12.26
CA ARG A 289 13.69 1.19 13.42
C ARG A 289 12.58 0.16 13.30
N ILE A 290 12.05 -0.13 12.11
CA ILE A 290 11.08 -1.23 11.91
C ILE A 290 11.74 -2.58 12.23
N ILE A 291 12.96 -2.80 11.72
CA ILE A 291 13.71 -4.05 11.92
C ILE A 291 14.03 -4.28 13.41
N CYS A 292 14.48 -3.24 14.10
CA CYS A 292 14.84 -3.27 15.52
C CYS A 292 13.69 -2.99 16.49
N GLU A 293 12.45 -2.97 16.00
CA GLU A 293 11.22 -2.74 16.79
C GLU A 293 11.28 -1.46 17.64
N GLN A 294 11.89 -0.41 17.10
CA GLN A 294 12.00 0.89 17.75
C GLN A 294 10.78 1.76 17.47
N PRO A 295 10.46 2.71 18.38
CA PRO A 295 9.35 3.63 18.19
C PRO A 295 9.47 4.45 16.90
N LEU A 296 8.34 4.60 16.22
CA LEU A 296 8.14 5.50 15.09
C LEU A 296 6.88 6.33 15.32
N ILE A 297 6.97 7.62 15.03
CA ILE A 297 5.88 8.58 15.11
C ILE A 297 5.61 9.09 13.70
N LEU A 298 4.39 8.87 13.20
CA LEU A 298 3.90 9.51 11.99
C LEU A 298 3.36 10.90 12.36
N ASN A 299 3.54 11.91 11.52
CA ASN A 299 2.97 13.22 11.78
C ASN A 299 1.44 13.16 11.88
N PRO A 300 0.80 13.88 12.82
CA PRO A 300 -0.65 13.78 13.06
C PRO A 300 -1.54 14.12 11.87
N ASP A 301 -1.06 15.02 11.00
CA ASP A 301 -1.84 15.53 9.86
C ASP A 301 -1.69 14.65 8.59
N ALA A 302 -0.91 13.57 8.66
CA ALA A 302 -0.76 12.63 7.55
C ALA A 302 -2.12 12.09 7.11
N ASN A 303 -2.41 12.20 5.82
CA ASN A 303 -3.71 11.87 5.27
C ASN A 303 -3.63 11.57 3.77
N TRP A 304 -4.62 10.85 3.26
CA TRP A 304 -4.81 10.66 1.83
C TRP A 304 -5.86 11.63 1.27
N ASN A 305 -5.43 12.64 0.50
CA ASN A 305 -6.29 13.57 -0.23
C ASN A 305 -7.37 14.29 0.61
N HIS A 306 -7.12 14.53 1.90
CA HIS A 306 -8.08 14.99 2.92
C HIS A 306 -9.32 14.11 3.08
N LYS A 307 -9.28 12.87 2.60
CA LYS A 307 -10.41 11.92 2.68
C LYS A 307 -10.31 11.02 3.91
N THR A 308 -9.10 10.59 4.23
CA THR A 308 -8.83 9.64 5.31
C THR A 308 -7.50 9.95 5.94
N SER A 309 -7.44 9.98 7.28
CA SER A 309 -6.17 10.05 8.00
C SER A 309 -5.34 8.78 7.77
N THR A 310 -4.03 8.94 7.73
CA THR A 310 -3.08 7.83 7.58
C THR A 310 -2.88 7.16 8.94
N VAL A 311 -3.22 5.88 9.04
CA VAL A 311 -3.02 5.08 10.25
C VAL A 311 -1.61 4.48 10.22
N LYS A 312 -0.80 4.76 11.24
CA LYS A 312 0.60 4.31 11.33
C LYS A 312 0.73 2.79 11.19
N GLU A 313 -0.14 2.02 11.82
CA GLU A 313 -0.10 0.56 11.79
C GLU A 313 -0.29 0.01 10.37
N ASP A 314 -1.27 0.54 9.63
CA ASP A 314 -1.54 0.11 8.26
C ASP A 314 -0.52 0.65 7.26
N PHE A 315 -0.06 1.87 7.46
CA PHE A 315 0.85 2.53 6.55
C PHE A 315 2.31 2.13 6.79
N ILE A 316 2.86 2.37 7.98
CA ILE A 316 4.28 2.12 8.27
C ILE A 316 4.54 0.62 8.42
N TYR A 317 3.79 -0.05 9.29
CA TYR A 317 4.08 -1.42 9.70
C TYR A 317 3.55 -2.50 8.74
N ARG A 318 2.69 -2.13 7.78
CA ARG A 318 2.21 -3.03 6.72
C ARG A 318 2.64 -2.55 5.33
N TYR A 319 2.16 -1.40 4.85
CA TYR A 319 2.42 -0.95 3.48
C TYR A 319 3.90 -0.58 3.23
N MET A 320 4.49 0.25 4.08
CA MET A 320 5.89 0.65 3.95
C MET A 320 6.83 -0.47 4.37
N ALA A 321 6.52 -1.26 5.40
CA ALA A 321 7.31 -2.46 5.73
C ALA A 321 7.46 -3.39 4.51
N LYS A 322 6.41 -3.54 3.70
CA LYS A 322 6.47 -4.24 2.41
C LYS A 322 7.48 -3.57 1.47
N ASN A 323 7.33 -2.26 1.27
CA ASN A 323 8.05 -1.49 0.24
C ASN A 323 9.45 -1.01 0.64
N LEU A 324 9.87 -1.12 1.91
CA LEU A 324 11.22 -0.74 2.39
C LEU A 324 12.25 -1.87 2.23
N TYR A 325 11.93 -2.90 1.44
CA TYR A 325 12.80 -4.05 1.22
C TYR A 325 13.98 -3.69 0.30
N MET A 326 13.73 -2.99 -0.80
CA MET A 326 14.73 -2.50 -1.76
C MET A 326 14.49 -1.02 -2.08
N PHE A 327 15.54 -0.33 -2.53
CA PHE A 327 15.44 1.08 -2.92
C PHE A 327 16.02 1.30 -4.29
N LYS A 328 15.40 2.17 -5.09
CA LYS A 328 15.91 2.59 -6.40
C LYS A 328 15.73 4.09 -6.58
N CYS A 329 16.76 4.80 -7.01
CA CYS A 329 16.68 6.24 -7.26
C CYS A 329 17.48 6.64 -8.51
N PRO A 330 17.14 7.76 -9.18
CA PRO A 330 17.94 8.26 -10.28
C PRO A 330 19.32 8.69 -9.79
N ILE A 331 20.34 8.48 -10.63
CA ILE A 331 21.71 8.94 -10.35
C ILE A 331 21.78 10.46 -10.43
N ARG A 332 21.13 11.03 -11.45
CA ARG A 332 21.05 12.46 -11.70
C ARG A 332 19.69 12.95 -11.24
N SER A 333 19.67 13.76 -10.19
CA SER A 333 18.47 14.46 -9.77
C SER A 333 18.38 15.78 -10.52
N GLU A 334 17.57 15.80 -11.57
CA GLU A 334 17.48 16.93 -12.50
C GLU A 334 16.04 17.18 -12.96
N PHE A 335 15.79 18.37 -13.46
CA PHE A 335 14.55 18.73 -14.14
C PHE A 335 14.29 17.76 -15.29
N ASN A 336 13.05 17.30 -15.40
CA ASN A 336 12.57 16.46 -16.47
C ASN A 336 13.28 15.09 -16.55
N THR A 337 13.78 14.54 -15.43
CA THR A 337 14.62 13.33 -15.39
C THR A 337 14.04 12.17 -16.21
N GLU A 338 12.74 11.88 -16.10
CA GLU A 338 12.18 10.63 -16.65
C GLU A 338 11.36 10.76 -17.93
N THR A 339 11.17 11.97 -18.45
CA THR A 339 10.48 12.14 -19.73
C THR A 339 11.22 11.39 -20.81
N LYS A 340 10.53 10.43 -21.44
CA LYS A 340 11.09 9.53 -22.43
C LYS A 340 11.12 10.23 -23.78
N VAL A 341 12.33 10.50 -24.26
CA VAL A 341 12.58 11.08 -25.58
C VAL A 341 13.73 10.35 -26.26
N GLN A 342 13.79 10.47 -27.58
CA GLN A 342 14.79 9.79 -28.39
C GLN A 342 16.21 10.20 -27.99
N GLY A 343 17.08 9.20 -27.81
CA GLY A 343 18.50 9.42 -27.49
C GLY A 343 18.79 9.76 -26.01
N LYS A 344 17.77 9.89 -25.16
CA LYS A 344 17.97 10.12 -23.73
C LYS A 344 18.39 8.84 -23.02
N THR A 345 19.34 8.96 -22.09
CA THR A 345 19.70 7.89 -21.15
C THR A 345 19.24 8.28 -19.74
N ILE A 346 18.54 7.38 -19.06
CA ILE A 346 18.12 7.53 -17.67
C ILE A 346 18.84 6.47 -16.85
N GLU A 347 19.55 6.89 -15.81
CA GLU A 347 20.40 6.00 -15.00
C GLU A 347 19.86 5.93 -13.58
N TYR A 348 19.81 4.72 -13.02
CA TYR A 348 19.37 4.46 -11.66
C TYR A 348 20.41 3.65 -10.90
N ILE A 349 20.47 3.89 -9.58
CA ILE A 349 21.09 2.94 -8.65
C ILE A 349 19.97 2.24 -7.87
N GLN A 350 20.13 0.94 -7.68
CA GLN A 350 19.24 0.10 -6.89
C GLN A 350 20.03 -0.54 -5.74
N LEU A 351 19.65 -0.24 -4.51
CA LEU A 351 20.17 -0.85 -3.29
C LEU A 351 19.39 -2.13 -3.00
N LEU A 352 20.13 -3.24 -2.88
CA LEU A 352 19.61 -4.57 -2.60
C LEU A 352 20.13 -5.07 -1.25
N PRO A 353 19.28 -5.65 -0.38
CA PRO A 353 19.77 -6.40 0.77
C PRO A 353 20.44 -7.70 0.28
N LEU A 354 21.35 -8.26 1.09
CA LEU A 354 22.07 -9.49 0.73
C LEU A 354 21.14 -10.69 0.54
N GLU A 355 20.03 -10.72 1.28
CA GLU A 355 19.01 -11.77 1.23
C GLU A 355 18.24 -11.81 -0.10
N TYR A 356 18.30 -10.76 -0.92
CA TYR A 356 17.59 -10.77 -2.20
C TYR A 356 18.27 -11.70 -3.21
N PHE A 357 17.53 -12.67 -3.76
CA PHE A 357 18.09 -13.70 -4.64
C PHE A 357 18.62 -13.14 -5.98
N ASN A 358 18.03 -12.07 -6.50
CA ASN A 358 18.36 -11.55 -7.83
C ASN A 358 19.41 -10.41 -7.78
N GLN A 359 20.65 -10.77 -7.43
CA GLN A 359 21.77 -9.83 -7.31
C GLN A 359 22.44 -9.46 -8.66
N LEU A 360 22.28 -10.29 -9.69
CA LEU A 360 22.94 -10.13 -10.99
C LEU A 360 21.93 -9.87 -12.13
N PRO A 361 22.36 -9.38 -13.30
CA PRO A 361 23.64 -8.71 -13.53
C PRO A 361 23.74 -7.41 -12.70
N PHE A 362 24.97 -7.01 -12.36
CA PHE A 362 25.22 -5.78 -11.59
C PHE A 362 24.75 -4.52 -12.34
N LYS A 363 24.94 -4.49 -13.66
CA LYS A 363 24.49 -3.43 -14.55
C LYS A 363 23.56 -4.03 -15.59
N SER A 364 22.40 -3.43 -15.76
CA SER A 364 21.47 -3.76 -16.85
C SER A 364 21.17 -2.52 -17.68
N GLU A 365 20.96 -2.74 -18.97
CA GLU A 365 20.60 -1.71 -19.94
C GLU A 365 19.39 -2.17 -20.74
N ILE A 366 18.37 -1.31 -20.83
CA ILE A 366 17.14 -1.58 -21.58
C ILE A 366 16.86 -0.38 -22.46
N LYS A 367 16.78 -0.60 -23.77
CA LYS A 367 16.37 0.42 -24.74
C LYS A 367 14.89 0.27 -25.08
N ASN A 368 14.14 1.34 -24.92
CA ASN A 368 12.73 1.36 -25.30
C ASN A 368 12.61 1.64 -26.80
N GLU A 369 12.14 0.67 -27.58
CA GLU A 369 12.06 0.77 -29.05
C GLU A 369 11.12 1.89 -29.53
N LYS A 370 10.04 2.17 -28.78
CA LYS A 370 9.04 3.18 -29.17
C LYS A 370 9.55 4.61 -28.96
N THR A 371 10.24 4.86 -27.85
CA THR A 371 10.66 6.21 -27.45
C THR A 371 12.13 6.48 -27.77
N GLY A 372 12.92 5.44 -28.04
CA GLY A 372 14.37 5.55 -28.22
C GLY A 372 15.15 5.90 -26.96
N THR A 373 14.51 5.91 -25.78
CA THR A 373 15.15 6.14 -24.48
C THR A 373 15.86 4.89 -23.99
N THR A 374 17.08 5.04 -23.47
CA THR A 374 17.85 3.98 -22.80
C THR A 374 17.71 4.13 -21.29
N VAL A 375 17.47 3.03 -20.58
CA VAL A 375 17.47 2.98 -19.12
C VAL A 375 18.61 2.07 -18.66
N ILE A 376 19.49 2.60 -17.83
CA ILE A 376 20.57 1.85 -17.21
C ILE A 376 20.28 1.72 -15.71
N THR A 377 20.40 0.52 -15.16
CA THR A 377 20.28 0.29 -13.71
C THR A 377 21.54 -0.38 -13.18
N TYR A 378 22.13 0.23 -12.15
CA TYR A 378 23.27 -0.28 -11.39
C TYR A 378 22.77 -0.85 -10.07
N LYS A 379 23.17 -2.06 -9.70
CA LYS A 379 22.86 -2.70 -8.42
C LYS A 379 24.03 -2.56 -7.46
N THR A 380 23.74 -2.24 -6.21
CA THR A 380 24.73 -2.24 -5.12
C THR A 380 24.13 -2.89 -3.87
N ASN A 381 24.99 -3.48 -3.04
CA ASN A 381 24.64 -3.90 -1.68
C ASN A 381 25.24 -2.95 -0.65
N ASN A 382 25.93 -1.88 -1.06
CA ASN A 382 26.56 -0.92 -0.17
C ASN A 382 25.59 0.21 0.18
N SER A 383 24.99 0.13 1.36
CA SER A 383 24.08 1.17 1.84
C SER A 383 24.78 2.51 2.04
N ALA A 384 26.05 2.53 2.50
CA ALA A 384 26.81 3.75 2.70
C ALA A 384 27.04 4.53 1.40
N LEU A 385 27.18 3.85 0.25
CA LEU A 385 27.24 4.51 -1.05
C LEU A 385 25.87 5.04 -1.49
N PHE A 386 24.79 4.30 -1.24
CA PHE A 386 23.44 4.70 -1.64
C PHE A 386 22.91 5.92 -0.86
N TRP A 387 23.10 5.91 0.47
CA TRP A 387 22.67 6.95 1.39
C TRP A 387 23.70 8.08 1.58
N LYS A 388 24.79 8.06 0.80
CA LYS A 388 25.86 9.07 0.86
C LYS A 388 25.27 10.49 0.83
N ALA A 389 25.77 11.34 1.73
CA ALA A 389 25.46 12.77 1.73
C ALA A 389 25.85 13.42 0.38
N PRO A 390 25.11 14.44 -0.09
CA PRO A 390 25.26 15.02 -1.42
C PRO A 390 26.53 15.83 -1.64
#